data_AF-A0A9D2GN63-F1
#
_entry.id   AF-A0A9D2GN63-F1
#
_cell.length_a   1.000
_cell.length_b   1.000
_cell.length_c   1.000
_cell.angle_alpha   90.00
_cell.angle_beta   90.00
_cell.angle_gamma   90.00
#
_symmetry.space_group_name_H-M   'P 1'
#
loop_
_entity.id
_entity.type
_entity.pdbx_description
1 polymer ?
#
loop_
_entity_poly.entity_id
_entity_poly.type
_entity_poly.pdbx_seq_one_letter_code
_entity_poly.pdbx_strand_id
1 'polypeptide(L)'
;MKRCLSVFLSALLLLTAQIGWRCLPAEATSRTAADVLSWCESQVGRALDWDGAYGAQCVDLIYALYNYLGVSPVGGNAVDYTWNTLPAGWQRLQGAAPQPGDILVYNNAPYGHVGIYASASLMYHQAPSMGGYVMRDARNYKYYSSYWGVIRPNYTDGAAVEVLTVSGVNYPVQKRAGEPFEVFGVLSSPYLLTSGQAIVYDSAGNQKFGVGTYAEHGRSTFNLHDFNSDMTFASLPAGQYSYVVDARDARGYYVRLTYAFTVGAAATTSATAPTTVAKHDCDSMAGTAYTWDEGVVTKQPTSTADGVRTYTCRECGAVKTSVIPATGYTAADLDGYMETAGQLFEWEHTAESWAALQQALGRAKAADRADADAVHRAADGLRTALEERVKVEKASGDMNRSGSVTISDVMAACRVIARASADGFTQAQLYLGDMNGDDSVSIVDVMLICRVLATGRA
;
A
#
# COMPACT_ATOMS: atom_id res chain seq x y z
N MET A 1 72.95 -1.16 -36.34
CA MET A 1 72.88 -2.62 -36.60
C MET A 1 71.41 -3.02 -36.71
N LYS A 2 71.04 -3.65 -37.85
CA LYS A 2 70.02 -4.73 -38.05
C LYS A 2 68.67 -4.59 -37.30
N ARG A 3 67.46 -4.69 -37.86
CA ARG A 3 66.84 -5.12 -39.13
C ARG A 3 65.37 -4.61 -39.06
N CYS A 4 64.78 -4.04 -40.12
CA CYS A 4 63.74 -4.68 -40.99
C CYS A 4 62.73 -5.54 -40.20
N LEU A 5 61.41 -5.32 -40.25
CA LEU A 5 60.45 -5.51 -41.35
C LEU A 5 59.05 -5.31 -40.69
N SER A 6 58.01 -4.64 -41.18
CA SER A 6 57.17 -4.90 -42.37
C SER A 6 55.98 -3.90 -42.25
N VAL A 7 55.82 -2.88 -43.10
CA VAL A 7 55.12 -2.89 -44.40
C VAL A 7 53.59 -3.04 -44.30
N PHE A 8 52.92 -1.90 -44.57
CA PHE A 8 51.70 -1.67 -45.36
C PHE A 8 50.45 -2.55 -45.17
N LEU A 9 49.33 -1.91 -44.82
CA LEU A 9 48.22 -1.79 -45.78
C LEU A 9 47.39 -0.53 -45.54
N SER A 10 47.06 0.08 -46.66
CA SER A 10 46.48 1.38 -46.92
C SER A 10 44.95 1.45 -46.80
N ALA A 11 44.50 2.66 -46.45
CA ALA A 11 43.27 3.34 -46.92
C ALA A 11 41.91 2.78 -46.51
N LEU A 12 41.14 3.57 -45.74
CA LEU A 12 39.92 4.23 -46.23
C LEU A 12 39.40 5.25 -45.19
N LEU A 13 38.76 6.30 -45.69
CA LEU A 13 38.15 7.44 -44.97
C LEU A 13 37.56 7.11 -43.58
N LEU A 14 38.09 7.75 -42.53
CA LEU A 14 37.39 7.97 -41.26
C LEU A 14 37.01 9.45 -41.16
N LEU A 15 35.96 9.82 -41.90
CA LEU A 15 35.14 10.98 -41.59
C LEU A 15 33.69 10.51 -41.49
N THR A 16 33.41 9.68 -40.49
CA THR A 16 32.04 9.45 -40.02
C THR A 16 31.92 10.06 -38.65
N ALA A 17 30.92 10.93 -38.55
CA ALA A 17 30.54 11.62 -37.34
C ALA A 17 30.58 10.68 -36.13
N GLN A 18 31.22 11.13 -35.05
CA GLN A 18 30.91 10.65 -33.71
C GLN A 18 29.48 11.09 -33.37
N ILE A 19 28.49 10.49 -34.03
CA ILE A 19 27.18 10.30 -33.46
C ILE A 19 27.43 9.19 -32.45
N GLY A 20 27.87 9.59 -31.25
CA GLY A 20 27.71 8.72 -30.11
C GLY A 20 26.28 8.24 -30.14
N TRP A 21 26.08 6.92 -30.17
CA TRP A 21 24.78 6.34 -29.90
C TRP A 21 24.32 6.92 -28.57
N ARG A 22 23.49 7.96 -28.64
CA ARG A 22 22.53 8.20 -27.59
C ARG A 22 21.68 6.95 -27.61
N CYS A 23 21.88 6.08 -26.62
CA CYS A 23 20.87 5.12 -26.25
C CYS A 23 19.55 5.89 -26.25
N LEU A 24 18.61 5.49 -27.11
CA LEU A 24 17.23 5.97 -26.99
C LEU A 24 16.82 5.72 -25.53
N PRO A 25 16.21 6.70 -24.85
CA PRO A 25 15.74 6.47 -23.50
C PRO A 25 14.79 5.27 -23.52
N ALA A 26 14.93 4.38 -22.55
CA ALA A 26 14.00 3.29 -22.33
C ALA A 26 12.58 3.87 -22.27
N GLU A 27 11.77 3.64 -23.31
CA GLU A 27 10.40 4.15 -23.33
C GLU A 27 9.60 3.40 -22.25
N ALA A 28 9.04 4.17 -21.34
CA ALA A 28 8.17 3.64 -20.30
C ALA A 28 6.82 3.23 -20.90
N THR A 29 6.14 2.25 -20.30
CA THR A 29 4.80 1.82 -20.72
C THR A 29 3.81 2.97 -20.54
N SER A 30 2.74 3.00 -21.34
CA SER A 30 1.69 4.03 -21.24
C SER A 30 0.79 3.92 -19.99
N ARG A 31 1.13 3.02 -19.06
CA ARG A 31 0.29 2.57 -17.94
C ARG A 31 1.09 2.49 -16.64
N THR A 32 0.42 2.59 -15.50
CA THR A 32 1.04 2.37 -14.17
C THR A 32 0.89 0.94 -13.66
N ALA A 33 1.63 0.63 -12.59
CA ALA A 33 1.35 -0.51 -11.73
C ALA A 33 -0.11 -0.54 -11.22
N ALA A 34 -0.67 0.61 -10.81
CA ALA A 34 -2.06 0.68 -10.32
C ALA A 34 -3.09 0.36 -11.41
N ASP A 35 -2.87 0.85 -12.64
CA ASP A 35 -3.67 0.50 -13.82
C ASP A 35 -3.61 -1.00 -14.09
N VAL A 36 -2.42 -1.60 -14.01
CA VAL A 36 -2.22 -3.05 -14.17
C VAL A 36 -3.00 -3.82 -13.11
N LEU A 37 -2.98 -3.41 -11.84
CA LEU A 37 -3.72 -4.10 -10.79
C LEU A 37 -5.24 -3.97 -10.96
N SER A 38 -5.73 -2.78 -11.32
CA SER A 38 -7.14 -2.56 -11.65
C SER A 38 -7.58 -3.40 -12.86
N TRP A 39 -6.72 -3.48 -13.88
CA TRP A 39 -6.95 -4.33 -15.03
C TRP A 39 -6.98 -5.81 -14.64
N CYS A 40 -6.02 -6.29 -13.83
CA CYS A 40 -6.01 -7.67 -13.34
C CYS A 40 -7.30 -8.01 -12.59
N GLU A 41 -7.76 -7.13 -11.70
CA GLU A 41 -9.03 -7.29 -10.98
C GLU A 41 -10.22 -7.39 -11.94
N SER A 42 -10.25 -6.56 -12.99
CA SER A 42 -11.30 -6.64 -14.03
C SER A 42 -11.24 -7.91 -14.88
N GLN A 43 -10.12 -8.63 -14.89
CA GLN A 43 -10.00 -9.92 -15.58
C GLN A 43 -10.42 -11.10 -14.71
N VAL A 44 -10.57 -10.92 -13.39
CA VAL A 44 -10.93 -12.02 -12.46
C VAL A 44 -12.20 -12.73 -12.92
N GLY A 45 -12.13 -14.06 -12.99
CA GLY A 45 -13.21 -14.93 -13.47
C GLY A 45 -13.27 -15.08 -15.00
N ARG A 46 -12.44 -14.38 -15.78
CA ARG A 46 -12.32 -14.55 -17.23
C ARG A 46 -11.25 -15.57 -17.57
N ALA A 47 -11.52 -16.43 -18.53
CA ALA A 47 -10.52 -17.28 -19.17
C ALA A 47 -9.84 -16.50 -20.29
N LEU A 48 -8.56 -16.14 -20.11
CA LEU A 48 -7.78 -15.46 -21.14
C LEU A 48 -6.99 -16.51 -21.93
N ASP A 49 -7.35 -16.72 -23.18
CA ASP A 49 -6.62 -17.57 -24.14
C ASP A 49 -6.18 -16.65 -25.28
N TRP A 50 -4.91 -16.25 -25.24
CA TRP A 50 -4.40 -15.16 -26.07
C TRP A 50 -3.76 -15.68 -27.36
N ASP A 51 -3.02 -16.78 -27.27
CA ASP A 51 -2.36 -17.38 -28.43
C ASP A 51 -3.21 -18.45 -29.14
N GLY A 52 -4.35 -18.86 -28.54
CA GLY A 52 -5.23 -19.89 -29.06
C GLY A 52 -4.67 -21.30 -28.93
N ALA A 53 -3.61 -21.48 -28.16
CA ALA A 53 -2.87 -22.73 -27.98
C ALA A 53 -3.01 -23.22 -26.54
N TYR A 54 -3.44 -24.48 -26.38
CA TYR A 54 -3.59 -25.14 -25.07
C TYR A 54 -4.59 -24.47 -24.11
N GLY A 55 -5.42 -23.52 -24.56
CA GLY A 55 -6.40 -22.82 -23.72
C GLY A 55 -5.75 -21.82 -22.76
N ALA A 56 -6.49 -21.34 -21.76
CA ALA A 56 -6.01 -20.31 -20.84
C ALA A 56 -4.86 -20.77 -19.90
N GLN A 57 -3.61 -20.58 -20.32
CA GLN A 57 -2.38 -20.85 -19.59
C GLN A 57 -1.91 -19.65 -18.76
N CYS A 58 -0.98 -19.87 -17.82
CA CYS A 58 -0.41 -18.79 -17.01
C CYS A 58 0.22 -17.66 -17.84
N VAL A 59 0.84 -18.00 -18.98
CA VAL A 59 1.48 -17.03 -19.87
C VAL A 59 0.48 -16.20 -20.67
N ASP A 60 -0.74 -16.68 -20.93
CA ASP A 60 -1.77 -15.91 -21.65
C ASP A 60 -2.19 -14.66 -20.89
N LEU A 61 -2.20 -14.71 -19.56
CA LEU A 61 -2.40 -13.52 -18.72
C LEU A 61 -1.29 -12.49 -18.97
N ILE A 62 -0.05 -12.93 -19.16
CA ILE A 62 1.08 -12.03 -19.41
C ILE A 62 1.08 -11.51 -20.85
N TYR A 63 0.65 -12.31 -21.82
CA TYR A 63 0.39 -11.85 -23.18
C TYR A 63 -0.70 -10.78 -23.23
N ALA A 64 -1.81 -11.01 -22.53
CA ALA A 64 -2.88 -10.04 -22.40
C ALA A 64 -2.39 -8.76 -21.68
N LEU A 65 -1.49 -8.89 -20.69
CA LEU A 65 -0.83 -7.76 -20.04
C LEU A 65 0.06 -6.97 -21.02
N TYR A 66 0.88 -7.62 -21.84
CA TYR A 66 1.68 -6.95 -22.87
C TYR A 66 0.81 -6.11 -23.81
N ASN A 67 -0.31 -6.68 -24.27
CA ASN A 67 -1.27 -5.96 -25.10
C ASN A 67 -1.92 -4.78 -24.36
N TYR A 68 -2.30 -4.96 -23.10
CA TYR A 68 -2.85 -3.88 -22.26
C TYR A 68 -1.86 -2.73 -22.06
N LEU A 69 -0.57 -3.06 -21.89
CA LEU A 69 0.53 -2.12 -21.73
C LEU A 69 0.95 -1.46 -23.07
N GLY A 70 0.45 -1.97 -24.20
CA GLY A 70 0.78 -1.46 -25.54
C GLY A 70 2.21 -1.78 -25.97
N VAL A 71 2.81 -2.86 -25.46
CA VAL A 71 4.18 -3.28 -25.80
C VAL A 71 4.17 -4.60 -26.55
N SER A 72 5.19 -4.84 -27.39
CA SER A 72 5.30 -6.08 -28.14
C SER A 72 5.49 -7.27 -27.18
N PRO A 73 4.67 -8.34 -27.31
CA PRO A 73 4.76 -9.48 -26.41
C PRO A 73 6.02 -10.31 -26.66
N VAL A 74 6.56 -10.87 -25.59
CA VAL A 74 7.67 -11.81 -25.63
C VAL A 74 7.13 -13.19 -25.33
N GLY A 75 7.39 -14.14 -26.23
CA GLY A 75 6.87 -15.49 -26.10
C GLY A 75 7.72 -16.46 -25.30
N GLY A 76 7.18 -17.66 -25.16
CA GLY A 76 7.78 -18.77 -24.40
C GLY A 76 6.91 -19.19 -23.21
N ASN A 77 7.37 -20.25 -22.54
CA ASN A 77 6.80 -20.73 -21.29
C ASN A 77 7.17 -19.78 -20.13
N ALA A 78 6.53 -19.96 -18.98
CA ALA A 78 6.81 -19.17 -17.79
C ALA A 78 8.30 -19.19 -17.37
N VAL A 79 8.96 -20.34 -17.48
CA VAL A 79 10.41 -20.46 -17.20
C VAL A 79 11.28 -19.62 -18.13
N ASP A 80 10.82 -19.36 -19.36
CA ASP A 80 11.61 -18.63 -20.36
C ASP A 80 11.76 -17.15 -19.99
N TYR A 81 10.89 -16.60 -19.13
CA TYR A 81 11.01 -15.25 -18.59
C TYR A 81 12.27 -15.05 -17.74
N THR A 82 12.98 -16.12 -17.36
CA THR A 82 14.28 -16.05 -16.70
C THR A 82 15.43 -15.67 -17.64
N TRP A 83 15.26 -15.80 -18.97
CA TRP A 83 16.33 -15.55 -19.94
C TRP A 83 15.89 -14.92 -21.29
N ASN A 84 14.60 -14.88 -21.63
CA ASN A 84 14.10 -14.28 -22.89
C ASN A 84 14.45 -12.79 -23.03
N THR A 85 14.32 -12.21 -24.22
CA THR A 85 14.59 -10.78 -24.43
C THR A 85 13.39 -9.97 -23.99
N LEU A 86 13.54 -9.12 -22.97
CA LEU A 86 12.45 -8.28 -22.46
C LEU A 86 12.23 -7.02 -23.31
N PRO A 87 11.03 -6.40 -23.24
CA PRO A 87 10.82 -5.07 -23.81
C PRO A 87 11.82 -4.04 -23.26
N ALA A 88 12.13 -3.02 -24.06
CA ALA A 88 13.09 -1.99 -23.68
C ALA A 88 12.71 -1.34 -22.34
N GLY A 89 13.70 -1.18 -21.46
CA GLY A 89 13.52 -0.59 -20.13
C GLY A 89 13.03 -1.53 -19.03
N TRP A 90 12.46 -2.68 -19.38
CA TRP A 90 12.00 -3.63 -18.38
C TRP A 90 13.19 -4.27 -17.67
N GLN A 91 13.05 -4.54 -16.37
CA GLN A 91 14.11 -5.11 -15.57
C GLN A 91 13.83 -6.59 -15.27
N ARG A 92 14.88 -7.40 -15.32
CA ARG A 92 14.88 -8.80 -14.86
C ARG A 92 15.64 -8.89 -13.55
N LEU A 93 14.97 -9.28 -12.48
CA LEU A 93 15.52 -9.21 -11.13
C LEU A 93 15.36 -10.56 -10.42
N GLN A 94 16.40 -11.39 -10.47
CA GLN A 94 16.41 -12.68 -9.78
C GLN A 94 16.46 -12.48 -8.25
N GLY A 95 15.61 -13.20 -7.52
CA GLY A 95 15.54 -13.17 -6.05
C GLY A 95 15.06 -11.85 -5.45
N ALA A 96 14.68 -10.86 -6.25
CA ALA A 96 14.19 -9.58 -5.75
C ALA A 96 12.84 -9.74 -5.04
N ALA A 97 12.61 -8.90 -4.04
CA ALA A 97 11.29 -8.73 -3.48
C ALA A 97 10.37 -8.06 -4.53
N PRO A 98 9.18 -8.62 -4.78
CA PRO A 98 8.26 -8.08 -5.76
C PRO A 98 7.64 -6.76 -5.29
N GLN A 99 7.34 -5.88 -6.25
CA GLN A 99 6.58 -4.65 -6.10
C GLN A 99 5.22 -4.78 -6.80
N PRO A 100 4.18 -4.05 -6.38
CA PRO A 100 2.89 -4.04 -7.06
C PRO A 100 3.04 -3.85 -8.58
N GLY A 101 2.41 -4.72 -9.36
CA GLY A 101 2.50 -4.76 -10.83
C GLY A 101 3.63 -5.64 -11.38
N ASP A 102 4.63 -6.02 -10.58
CA ASP A 102 5.70 -6.92 -11.02
C ASP A 102 5.12 -8.26 -11.51
N ILE A 103 5.72 -8.81 -12.57
CA ILE A 103 5.45 -10.17 -13.02
C ILE A 103 6.29 -11.11 -12.18
N LEU A 104 5.64 -11.95 -11.39
CA LEU A 104 6.23 -13.04 -10.63
C LEU A 104 6.64 -14.16 -11.58
N VAL A 105 7.87 -14.66 -11.43
CA VAL A 105 8.38 -15.79 -12.20
C VAL A 105 8.75 -16.93 -11.26
N TYR A 106 8.20 -18.11 -11.55
CA TYR A 106 8.45 -19.35 -10.83
C TYR A 106 9.12 -20.36 -11.78
N ASN A 107 10.26 -20.90 -11.37
CA ASN A 107 11.07 -21.81 -12.19
C ASN A 107 10.89 -23.28 -11.77
N ASN A 108 9.65 -23.76 -11.77
CA ASN A 108 9.32 -25.17 -11.57
C ASN A 108 9.38 -25.92 -12.91
N ALA A 109 10.06 -27.07 -12.94
CA ALA A 109 10.16 -27.87 -14.16
C ALA A 109 8.81 -28.52 -14.54
N PRO A 110 8.53 -28.72 -15.84
CA PRO A 110 9.35 -28.33 -16.99
C PRO A 110 9.02 -26.93 -17.57
N TYR A 111 7.91 -26.29 -17.20
CA TYR A 111 7.40 -25.09 -17.90
C TYR A 111 7.37 -23.80 -17.06
N GLY A 112 7.55 -23.88 -15.74
CA GLY A 112 7.44 -22.76 -14.81
C GLY A 112 6.01 -22.37 -14.48
N HIS A 113 5.86 -21.25 -13.77
CA HIS A 113 4.59 -20.55 -13.55
C HIS A 113 4.84 -19.04 -13.53
N VAL A 114 3.84 -18.23 -13.89
CA VAL A 114 3.90 -16.76 -13.81
C VAL A 114 2.62 -16.20 -13.20
N GLY A 115 2.75 -15.02 -12.59
CA GLY A 115 1.63 -14.25 -12.06
C GLY A 115 1.98 -12.78 -11.99
N ILE A 116 1.04 -11.96 -11.53
CA ILE A 116 1.21 -10.52 -11.34
C ILE A 116 1.03 -10.23 -9.86
N TYR A 117 2.06 -9.63 -9.25
CA TYR A 117 2.08 -9.33 -7.83
C TYR A 117 1.23 -8.11 -7.52
N ALA A 118 0.33 -8.22 -6.55
CA ALA A 118 -0.44 -7.08 -6.04
C ALA A 118 0.02 -6.66 -4.64
N SER A 119 0.22 -7.63 -3.75
CA SER A 119 0.71 -7.42 -2.39
C SER A 119 1.29 -8.71 -1.80
N ALA A 120 1.79 -8.64 -0.57
CA ALA A 120 2.35 -9.80 0.14
C ALA A 120 1.35 -10.95 0.32
N SER A 121 0.06 -10.69 0.19
CA SER A 121 -1.04 -11.66 0.34
C SER A 121 -1.99 -11.65 -0.85
N LEU A 122 -1.58 -11.12 -2.01
CA LEU A 122 -2.41 -11.12 -3.20
C LEU A 122 -1.56 -11.17 -4.47
N MET A 123 -1.84 -12.15 -5.31
CA MET A 123 -1.37 -12.20 -6.68
C MET A 123 -2.50 -12.57 -7.64
N TYR A 124 -2.36 -12.14 -8.89
CA TYR A 124 -3.24 -12.51 -9.99
C TYR A 124 -2.51 -13.50 -10.89
N HIS A 125 -3.13 -14.63 -11.15
CA HIS A 125 -2.61 -15.63 -12.06
C HIS A 125 -3.74 -16.48 -12.60
N GLN A 126 -3.43 -17.26 -13.62
CA GLN A 126 -4.33 -18.29 -14.13
C GLN A 126 -3.53 -19.54 -14.46
N ALA A 127 -4.19 -20.70 -14.46
CA ALA A 127 -3.64 -21.94 -14.95
C ALA A 127 -4.79 -22.94 -15.24
N PRO A 128 -4.64 -23.86 -16.20
CA PRO A 128 -5.66 -24.87 -16.47
C PRO A 128 -5.96 -25.76 -15.25
N SER A 129 -4.91 -26.07 -14.46
CA SER A 129 -5.02 -26.83 -13.21
C SER A 129 -5.80 -26.10 -12.11
N MET A 130 -6.12 -24.83 -12.30
CA MET A 130 -6.78 -23.96 -11.33
C MET A 130 -8.10 -23.39 -11.89
N GLY A 131 -8.69 -24.09 -12.86
CA GLY A 131 -9.97 -23.72 -13.47
C GLY A 131 -9.85 -22.91 -14.75
N GLY A 132 -8.64 -22.52 -15.17
CA GLY A 132 -8.42 -21.86 -16.47
C GLY A 132 -8.95 -20.43 -16.56
N TYR A 133 -9.11 -19.74 -15.43
CA TYR A 133 -9.51 -18.34 -15.37
C TYR A 133 -8.56 -17.53 -14.48
N VAL A 134 -8.51 -16.23 -14.71
CA VAL A 134 -7.78 -15.30 -13.84
C VAL A 134 -8.40 -15.34 -12.45
N MET A 135 -7.58 -15.65 -11.45
CA MET A 135 -8.01 -15.77 -10.07
C MET A 135 -7.27 -14.78 -9.18
N ARG A 136 -7.94 -14.41 -8.09
CA ARG A 136 -7.32 -13.75 -6.93
C ARG A 136 -6.76 -14.84 -6.04
N ASP A 137 -5.45 -14.91 -5.92
CA ASP A 137 -4.81 -15.84 -5.02
C ASP A 137 -4.30 -15.11 -3.79
N ALA A 138 -4.97 -15.37 -2.66
CA ALA A 138 -4.71 -14.73 -1.37
C ALA A 138 -3.46 -15.30 -0.65
N ARG A 139 -2.65 -16.11 -1.33
CA ARG A 139 -1.44 -16.71 -0.77
C ARG A 139 -0.24 -15.79 -0.99
N ASN A 140 0.75 -15.94 -0.12
CA ASN A 140 2.02 -15.24 -0.28
C ASN A 140 2.69 -15.65 -1.60
N TYR A 141 3.37 -14.72 -2.28
CA TYR A 141 4.12 -15.02 -3.50
C TYR A 141 5.20 -16.09 -3.32
N LYS A 142 5.63 -16.39 -2.09
CA LYS A 142 6.55 -17.48 -1.78
C LYS A 142 5.87 -18.83 -1.58
N TYR A 143 4.54 -18.91 -1.63
CA TYR A 143 3.78 -20.14 -1.48
C TYR A 143 4.24 -21.22 -2.48
N TYR A 144 4.55 -20.81 -3.71
CA TYR A 144 5.25 -21.66 -4.65
C TYR A 144 6.77 -21.56 -4.39
N SER A 145 7.32 -22.64 -3.83
CA SER A 145 8.75 -22.73 -3.45
C SER A 145 9.74 -22.52 -4.60
N SER A 146 9.26 -22.61 -5.84
CA SER A 146 10.01 -22.37 -7.07
C SER A 146 10.15 -20.89 -7.45
N TYR A 147 9.82 -19.95 -6.56
CA TYR A 147 9.95 -18.51 -6.81
C TYR A 147 11.38 -18.16 -7.23
N TRP A 148 11.52 -17.63 -8.44
CA TRP A 148 12.81 -17.31 -9.03
C TRP A 148 13.14 -15.81 -8.90
N GLY A 149 12.14 -14.94 -9.05
CA GLY A 149 12.31 -13.49 -9.06
C GLY A 149 11.18 -12.78 -9.78
N VAL A 150 11.45 -11.56 -10.24
CA VAL A 150 10.48 -10.73 -10.96
C VAL A 150 10.97 -10.25 -12.31
N ILE A 151 10.03 -10.05 -13.22
CA ILE A 151 10.15 -9.09 -14.30
C ILE A 151 9.40 -7.82 -13.88
N ARG A 152 10.11 -6.69 -13.90
CA ARG A 152 9.57 -5.38 -13.56
C ARG A 152 9.36 -4.56 -14.83
N PRO A 153 8.10 -4.34 -15.25
CA PRO A 153 7.81 -3.44 -16.34
C PRO A 153 8.35 -2.03 -16.08
N ASN A 154 8.82 -1.38 -17.13
CA ASN A 154 9.21 0.03 -17.08
C ASN A 154 7.96 0.90 -17.05
N TYR A 155 7.26 0.95 -15.93
CA TYR A 155 6.09 1.83 -15.79
C TYR A 155 6.50 3.29 -16.01
N THR A 156 5.62 4.10 -16.58
CA THR A 156 5.78 5.55 -16.50
C THR A 156 5.74 5.90 -15.02
N ASP A 157 6.88 6.28 -14.43
CA ASP A 157 6.96 6.66 -13.03
C ASP A 157 5.87 7.71 -12.72
N GLY A 158 4.80 7.24 -12.07
CA GLY A 158 3.64 7.98 -11.59
C GLY A 158 2.60 8.42 -12.64
N ALA A 159 1.90 7.52 -13.35
CA ALA A 159 0.58 7.93 -13.86
C ALA A 159 -0.36 8.17 -12.68
N ALA A 160 -1.11 9.27 -12.80
CA ALA A 160 -1.99 9.80 -11.80
C ALA A 160 -2.87 8.69 -11.21
N VAL A 161 -2.87 8.58 -9.88
CA VAL A 161 -4.09 8.14 -9.18
C VAL A 161 -5.24 8.90 -9.86
N GLU A 162 -6.30 8.24 -10.31
CA GLU A 162 -7.51 8.99 -10.65
C GLU A 162 -7.87 9.72 -9.36
N VAL A 163 -7.54 11.00 -9.30
CA VAL A 163 -7.83 11.83 -8.14
C VAL A 163 -8.95 12.75 -8.52
N LEU A 164 -9.54 13.38 -7.52
CA LEU A 164 -10.47 14.47 -7.76
C LEU A 164 -9.90 15.45 -8.81
N THR A 165 -10.67 15.69 -9.86
CA THR A 165 -10.39 16.67 -10.90
C THR A 165 -11.55 17.64 -11.01
N VAL A 166 -11.24 18.87 -11.41
CA VAL A 166 -12.23 19.88 -11.75
C VAL A 166 -11.94 20.39 -13.15
N SER A 167 -12.92 20.27 -14.03
CA SER A 167 -12.77 20.56 -15.46
C SER A 167 -13.95 21.36 -15.99
N GLY A 168 -13.74 22.11 -17.07
CA GLY A 168 -14.80 22.82 -17.77
C GLY A 168 -15.48 23.94 -16.98
N VAL A 169 -14.89 24.39 -15.86
CA VAL A 169 -15.47 25.46 -15.03
C VAL A 169 -15.40 26.77 -15.78
N ASN A 170 -16.54 27.35 -16.13
CA ASN A 170 -16.60 28.71 -16.65
C ASN A 170 -16.78 29.72 -15.51
N TYR A 171 -16.29 30.94 -15.71
CA TYR A 171 -16.47 32.03 -14.76
C TYR A 171 -16.60 33.38 -15.48
N PRO A 172 -17.38 34.32 -14.94
CA PRO A 172 -17.44 35.67 -15.49
C PRO A 172 -16.13 36.41 -15.20
N VAL A 173 -15.71 37.29 -16.10
CA VAL A 173 -14.63 38.26 -15.85
C VAL A 173 -15.27 39.65 -15.67
N GLN A 174 -16.10 40.03 -16.64
CA GLN A 174 -17.01 41.16 -16.56
C GLN A 174 -18.43 40.61 -16.69
N LYS A 175 -19.36 41.05 -15.85
CA LYS A 175 -20.75 40.64 -15.87
C LYS A 175 -21.66 41.86 -16.00
N ARG A 176 -22.57 41.84 -16.96
CA ARG A 176 -23.58 42.89 -17.07
C ARG A 176 -24.62 42.73 -15.95
N ALA A 177 -24.91 43.82 -15.25
CA ALA A 177 -25.90 43.85 -14.17
C ALA A 177 -27.31 43.49 -14.69
N GLY A 178 -28.07 42.71 -13.92
CA GLY A 178 -29.43 42.29 -14.27
C GLY A 178 -29.53 41.12 -15.24
N GLU A 179 -28.44 40.68 -15.88
CA GLU A 179 -28.45 39.53 -16.79
C GLU A 179 -28.09 38.23 -16.05
N PRO A 180 -28.60 37.05 -16.46
CA PRO A 180 -28.15 35.77 -15.91
C PRO A 180 -26.71 35.45 -16.34
N PHE A 181 -26.10 34.48 -15.67
CA PHE A 181 -24.86 33.83 -16.09
C PHE A 181 -25.03 32.33 -15.93
N GLU A 182 -24.85 31.57 -17.00
CA GLU A 182 -24.92 30.12 -16.92
C GLU A 182 -23.61 29.55 -16.36
N VAL A 183 -23.71 28.59 -15.46
CA VAL A 183 -22.56 27.88 -14.91
C VAL A 183 -22.41 26.49 -15.53
N PHE A 184 -21.14 26.14 -15.75
CA PHE A 184 -20.67 24.86 -16.26
C PHE A 184 -19.47 24.43 -15.43
N GLY A 185 -19.22 23.13 -15.41
CA GLY A 185 -18.06 22.53 -14.76
C GLY A 185 -18.38 21.16 -14.22
N VAL A 186 -17.40 20.28 -14.24
CA VAL A 186 -17.52 18.90 -13.75
C VAL A 186 -16.44 18.67 -12.70
N LEU A 187 -16.87 18.27 -11.51
CA LEU A 187 -16.02 17.81 -10.42
C LEU A 187 -16.13 16.28 -10.43
N SER A 188 -15.01 15.58 -10.56
CA SER A 188 -14.99 14.12 -10.77
C SER A 188 -13.88 13.49 -9.96
N SER A 189 -14.21 12.51 -9.13
CA SER A 189 -13.27 11.68 -8.36
C SER A 189 -13.69 10.22 -8.50
N PRO A 190 -12.78 9.23 -8.51
CA PRO A 190 -13.18 7.82 -8.40
C PRO A 190 -13.67 7.48 -6.99
N TYR A 191 -13.49 8.39 -6.02
CA TYR A 191 -13.99 8.26 -4.67
C TYR A 191 -15.22 9.13 -4.47
N LEU A 192 -15.98 8.81 -3.43
CA LEU A 192 -17.16 9.58 -3.05
C LEU A 192 -16.77 11.05 -2.80
N LEU A 193 -17.44 11.99 -3.48
CA LEU A 193 -17.32 13.40 -3.14
C LEU A 193 -17.96 13.63 -1.76
N THR A 194 -17.17 14.12 -0.82
CA THR A 194 -17.64 14.52 0.51
C THR A 194 -18.15 15.96 0.51
N SER A 195 -17.62 16.78 -0.41
CA SER A 195 -18.19 18.09 -0.74
C SER A 195 -17.95 18.43 -2.20
N GLY A 196 -18.89 19.18 -2.77
CA GLY A 196 -18.76 19.82 -4.08
C GLY A 196 -19.64 21.06 -4.07
N GLN A 197 -19.07 22.23 -4.33
CA GLN A 197 -19.77 23.50 -4.22
C GLN A 197 -19.26 24.55 -5.21
N ALA A 198 -20.14 25.47 -5.59
CA ALA A 198 -19.82 26.69 -6.32
C ALA A 198 -20.52 27.89 -5.65
N ILE A 199 -19.76 28.86 -5.18
CA ILE A 199 -20.24 29.95 -4.31
C ILE A 199 -19.76 31.30 -4.84
N VAL A 200 -20.62 32.32 -4.79
CA VAL A 200 -20.27 33.70 -5.06
C VAL A 200 -20.18 34.49 -3.76
N TYR A 201 -19.06 35.18 -3.55
CA TYR A 201 -18.83 36.08 -2.43
C TYR A 201 -18.70 37.53 -2.90
N ASP A 202 -19.10 38.49 -2.07
CA ASP A 202 -18.75 39.90 -2.28
C ASP A 202 -17.33 40.24 -1.84
N SER A 203 -16.88 41.46 -2.13
CA SER A 203 -15.57 41.98 -1.72
C SER A 203 -15.30 41.98 -0.20
N ALA A 204 -16.34 41.86 0.64
CA ALA A 204 -16.19 41.74 2.10
C ALA A 204 -16.15 40.27 2.56
N GLY A 205 -16.22 39.31 1.63
CA GLY A 205 -16.21 37.88 1.92
C GLY A 205 -17.57 37.31 2.32
N ASN A 206 -18.66 38.08 2.16
CA ASN A 206 -19.99 37.56 2.46
C ASN A 206 -20.52 36.75 1.28
N GLN A 207 -20.99 35.54 1.56
CA GLN A 207 -21.66 34.70 0.57
C GLN A 207 -22.95 35.38 0.09
N LYS A 208 -23.13 35.47 -1.23
CA LYS A 208 -24.36 35.96 -1.85
C LYS A 208 -25.31 34.83 -2.21
N PHE A 209 -24.77 33.80 -2.86
CA PHE A 209 -25.49 32.58 -3.22
C PHE A 209 -24.45 31.50 -3.58
N GLY A 210 -24.91 30.27 -3.71
CA GLY A 210 -24.09 29.16 -4.17
C GLY A 210 -24.87 27.85 -4.21
N VAL A 211 -24.25 26.85 -4.80
CA VAL A 211 -24.75 25.48 -4.95
C VAL A 211 -23.76 24.51 -4.33
N GLY A 212 -24.22 23.41 -3.74
CA GLY A 212 -23.37 22.39 -3.13
C GLY A 212 -24.05 21.59 -2.01
N THR A 213 -23.45 20.47 -1.61
CA THR A 213 -24.06 19.51 -0.67
C THR A 213 -24.38 20.16 0.70
N TYR A 214 -25.58 20.10 1.31
CA TYR A 214 -26.68 19.11 1.32
C TYR A 214 -26.17 17.68 1.24
N ALA A 215 -26.08 17.00 2.37
CA ALA A 215 -25.44 15.70 2.61
C ALA A 215 -25.95 14.49 1.78
N GLU A 216 -26.70 14.71 0.71
CA GLU A 216 -27.34 13.65 -0.06
C GLU A 216 -26.53 13.29 -1.31
N HIS A 217 -26.24 11.99 -1.42
CA HIS A 217 -25.74 11.24 -2.58
C HIS A 217 -24.22 11.19 -2.73
N GLY A 218 -23.59 10.18 -2.12
CA GLY A 218 -23.15 8.94 -2.81
C GLY A 218 -22.45 9.00 -4.19
N ARG A 219 -22.13 10.16 -4.74
CA ARG A 219 -21.73 10.36 -6.14
C ARG A 219 -20.23 10.67 -6.24
N SER A 220 -19.60 10.10 -7.25
CA SER A 220 -18.23 10.35 -7.69
C SER A 220 -18.11 11.60 -8.58
N THR A 221 -19.24 12.14 -9.03
CA THR A 221 -19.30 13.26 -9.98
C THR A 221 -20.35 14.29 -9.58
N PHE A 222 -20.02 15.56 -9.79
CA PHE A 222 -20.91 16.72 -9.58
C PHE A 222 -20.82 17.64 -10.80
N ASN A 223 -21.94 17.89 -11.46
CA ASN A 223 -22.03 18.82 -12.58
C ASN A 223 -22.63 20.14 -12.11
N LEU A 224 -21.88 21.23 -12.23
CA LEU A 224 -22.32 22.56 -11.81
C LEU A 224 -23.58 23.02 -12.57
N HIS A 225 -23.75 22.57 -13.81
CA HIS A 225 -24.87 22.98 -14.65
C HIS A 225 -26.22 22.47 -14.13
N ASP A 226 -26.23 21.34 -13.41
CA ASP A 226 -27.45 20.75 -12.85
C ASP A 226 -28.13 21.70 -11.83
N PHE A 227 -27.37 22.67 -11.30
CA PHE A 227 -27.84 23.64 -10.31
C PHE A 227 -27.83 25.09 -10.84
N ASN A 228 -27.81 25.25 -12.16
CA ASN A 228 -27.75 26.57 -12.79
C ASN A 228 -28.90 27.51 -12.35
N SER A 229 -30.09 26.96 -12.08
CA SER A 229 -31.26 27.72 -11.62
C SER A 229 -31.05 28.41 -10.27
N ASP A 230 -30.18 27.85 -9.43
CA ASP A 230 -29.94 28.33 -8.07
C ASP A 230 -28.87 29.45 -8.05
N MET A 231 -28.13 29.60 -9.15
CA MET A 231 -27.08 30.60 -9.33
C MET A 231 -27.66 31.95 -9.76
N THR A 232 -28.08 32.74 -8.79
CA THR A 232 -28.84 34.01 -8.99
C THR A 232 -27.98 35.21 -9.41
N PHE A 233 -27.09 35.05 -10.39
CA PHE A 233 -26.19 36.11 -10.89
C PHE A 233 -26.89 37.39 -11.33
N ALA A 234 -28.11 37.30 -11.88
CA ALA A 234 -28.89 38.46 -12.30
C ALA A 234 -29.23 39.41 -11.15
N SER A 235 -29.24 38.91 -9.90
CA SER A 235 -29.57 39.69 -8.71
C SER A 235 -28.39 40.51 -8.17
N LEU A 236 -27.17 40.30 -8.67
CA LEU A 236 -25.97 40.96 -8.15
C LEU A 236 -25.99 42.47 -8.48
N PRO A 237 -25.85 43.35 -7.47
CA PRO A 237 -25.57 44.76 -7.69
C PRO A 237 -24.23 44.99 -8.40
N ALA A 238 -24.03 46.20 -8.91
CA ALA A 238 -22.72 46.59 -9.43
C ALA A 238 -21.66 46.56 -8.31
N GLY A 239 -20.51 45.94 -8.58
CA GLY A 239 -19.49 45.71 -7.56
C GLY A 239 -18.45 44.68 -7.97
N GLN A 240 -17.59 44.32 -7.00
CA GLN A 240 -16.59 43.26 -7.15
C GLN A 240 -16.99 42.02 -6.36
N TYR A 241 -16.75 40.87 -6.97
CA TYR A 241 -17.15 39.57 -6.46
C TYR A 241 -16.06 38.53 -6.74
N SER A 242 -16.12 37.43 -6.01
CA SER A 242 -15.33 36.24 -6.28
C SER A 242 -16.24 35.03 -6.47
N TYR A 243 -16.02 34.28 -7.54
CA TYR A 243 -16.62 32.99 -7.80
C TYR A 243 -15.66 31.88 -7.36
N VAL A 244 -16.11 31.04 -6.44
CA VAL A 244 -15.31 29.97 -5.82
C VAL A 244 -15.93 28.63 -6.17
N VAL A 245 -15.12 27.69 -6.66
CA VAL A 245 -15.53 26.30 -6.88
C VAL A 245 -14.63 25.40 -6.05
N ASP A 246 -15.22 24.64 -5.14
CA ASP A 246 -14.51 23.74 -4.23
C ASP A 246 -15.04 22.32 -4.32
N ALA A 247 -14.15 21.34 -4.18
CA ALA A 247 -14.55 19.96 -3.91
C ALA A 247 -13.59 19.26 -2.96
N ARG A 248 -14.11 18.25 -2.29
CA ARG A 248 -13.36 17.28 -1.50
C ARG A 248 -13.92 15.88 -1.71
N ASP A 249 -13.06 14.88 -1.67
CA ASP A 249 -13.48 13.47 -1.71
C ASP A 249 -13.19 12.72 -0.40
N ALA A 250 -13.63 11.46 -0.34
CA ALA A 250 -13.48 10.58 0.81
C ALA A 250 -12.04 10.09 1.03
N ARG A 251 -11.11 10.40 0.13
CA ARG A 251 -9.68 10.11 0.27
C ARG A 251 -8.86 11.30 0.72
N GLY A 252 -9.50 12.46 0.96
CA GLY A 252 -8.80 13.66 1.41
C GLY A 252 -8.20 14.49 0.26
N TYR A 253 -8.53 14.18 -0.99
CA TYR A 253 -8.23 15.09 -2.08
C TYR A 253 -9.17 16.28 -2.06
N TYR A 254 -8.61 17.47 -2.30
CA TYR A 254 -9.35 18.72 -2.31
C TYR A 254 -8.84 19.65 -3.40
N VAL A 255 -9.74 20.50 -3.87
CA VAL A 255 -9.46 21.55 -4.85
C VAL A 255 -10.29 22.77 -4.50
N ARG A 256 -9.69 23.95 -4.69
CA ARG A 256 -10.35 25.25 -4.54
C ARG A 256 -9.89 26.13 -5.68
N LEU A 257 -10.83 26.52 -6.52
CA LEU A 257 -10.65 27.50 -7.58
C LEU A 257 -11.30 28.80 -7.15
N THR A 258 -10.65 29.93 -7.37
CA THR A 258 -11.18 31.25 -7.00
C THR A 258 -10.90 32.24 -8.12
N TYR A 259 -11.96 32.86 -8.63
CA TYR A 259 -11.89 33.81 -9.73
C TYR A 259 -12.61 35.10 -9.38
N ALA A 260 -11.91 36.23 -9.50
CA ALA A 260 -12.50 37.54 -9.31
C ALA A 260 -13.27 37.99 -10.57
N PHE A 261 -14.37 38.70 -10.36
CA PHE A 261 -15.15 39.31 -11.45
C PHE A 261 -15.84 40.60 -11.02
N THR A 262 -16.20 41.41 -12.01
CA THR A 262 -16.87 42.69 -11.82
C THR A 262 -18.28 42.66 -12.39
N VAL A 263 -19.24 43.21 -11.64
CA VAL A 263 -20.62 43.45 -12.11
C VAL A 263 -20.78 44.93 -12.43
N GLY A 264 -21.29 45.26 -13.62
CA GLY A 264 -21.47 46.65 -14.04
C GLY A 264 -22.25 46.80 -15.34
N ALA A 265 -22.11 47.96 -16.00
CA ALA A 265 -22.85 48.28 -17.22
C ALA A 265 -22.27 47.64 -18.50
N ALA A 266 -20.99 47.26 -18.48
CA ALA A 266 -20.33 46.66 -19.64
C ALA A 266 -20.86 45.25 -19.97
N ALA A 267 -20.68 44.83 -21.22
CA ALA A 267 -21.12 43.54 -21.71
C ALA A 267 -20.47 42.38 -20.92
N THR A 268 -21.19 41.27 -20.82
CA THR A 268 -20.69 40.07 -20.13
C THR A 268 -19.55 39.43 -20.94
N THR A 269 -18.42 39.17 -20.30
CA THR A 269 -17.30 38.36 -20.81
C THR A 269 -16.97 37.26 -19.82
N SER A 270 -16.57 36.10 -20.32
CA SER A 270 -16.25 34.93 -19.50
C SER A 270 -14.95 34.28 -19.92
N ALA A 271 -14.42 33.44 -19.04
CA ALA A 271 -13.28 32.58 -19.29
C ALA A 271 -13.56 31.17 -18.74
N THR A 272 -12.74 30.22 -19.17
CA THR A 272 -12.80 28.83 -18.71
C THR A 272 -11.53 28.51 -17.93
N ALA A 273 -11.70 27.93 -16.76
CA ALA A 273 -10.62 27.44 -15.92
C ALA A 273 -9.88 26.27 -16.60
N PRO A 274 -8.55 26.16 -16.45
CA PRO A 274 -7.85 24.95 -16.84
C PRO A 274 -8.31 23.78 -15.97
N THR A 275 -8.27 22.57 -16.54
CA THR A 275 -8.48 21.35 -15.76
C THR A 275 -7.47 21.29 -14.63
N THR A 276 -7.97 21.13 -13.41
CA THR A 276 -7.15 21.12 -12.19
C THR A 276 -7.24 19.76 -11.52
N VAL A 277 -6.08 19.21 -11.21
CA VAL A 277 -5.91 18.00 -10.40
C VAL A 277 -5.90 18.41 -8.93
N ALA A 278 -6.70 17.75 -8.09
CA ALA A 278 -6.79 18.04 -6.68
C ALA A 278 -5.50 17.75 -5.93
N LYS A 279 -5.28 18.50 -4.84
CA LYS A 279 -4.19 18.26 -3.89
C LYS A 279 -4.68 17.28 -2.83
N HIS A 280 -3.77 16.46 -2.29
CA HIS A 280 -4.08 15.58 -1.18
C HIS A 280 -3.78 16.26 0.17
N ASP A 281 -4.75 16.27 1.09
CA ASP A 281 -4.55 16.70 2.48
C ASP A 281 -4.29 15.47 3.36
N CYS A 282 -3.00 15.18 3.55
CA CYS A 282 -2.55 13.99 4.25
C CYS A 282 -2.94 13.95 5.74
N ASP A 283 -3.14 15.10 6.38
CA ASP A 283 -3.42 15.17 7.81
C ASP A 283 -4.92 15.16 8.11
N SER A 284 -5.76 15.54 7.14
CA SER A 284 -7.23 15.46 7.28
C SER A 284 -7.80 14.06 7.49
N MET A 285 -7.00 13.03 7.21
CA MET A 285 -7.38 11.61 7.31
C MET A 285 -6.41 10.85 8.23
N ALA A 286 -5.74 11.54 9.15
CA ALA A 286 -4.84 10.93 10.12
C ALA A 286 -5.57 9.86 10.96
N GLY A 287 -4.95 8.70 11.14
CA GLY A 287 -5.53 7.55 11.86
C GLY A 287 -6.37 6.62 10.98
N THR A 288 -6.53 6.90 9.69
CA THR A 288 -7.09 5.96 8.72
C THR A 288 -5.98 5.12 8.07
N ALA A 289 -6.30 3.89 7.64
CA ALA A 289 -5.35 3.00 6.96
C ALA A 289 -4.94 3.50 5.55
N TYR A 290 -5.51 4.62 5.09
CA TYR A 290 -5.39 5.09 3.72
C TYR A 290 -4.29 6.14 3.54
N THR A 291 -3.96 6.93 4.55
CA THR A 291 -3.02 8.05 4.38
C THR A 291 -1.61 7.71 4.79
N TRP A 292 -1.28 7.67 6.07
CA TRP A 292 0.08 7.42 6.52
C TRP A 292 0.32 5.92 6.70
N ASP A 293 1.48 5.44 6.27
CA ASP A 293 1.96 4.13 6.67
C ASP A 293 2.25 4.06 8.19
N GLU A 294 2.68 2.89 8.65
CA GLU A 294 3.01 2.68 10.07
C GLU A 294 4.29 3.44 10.50
N GLY A 295 4.98 4.05 9.54
CA GLY A 295 6.26 4.71 9.71
C GLY A 295 7.41 3.73 9.81
N VAL A 296 8.51 4.03 9.11
CA VAL A 296 9.76 3.25 9.16
C VAL A 296 10.78 4.03 9.98
N VAL A 297 11.43 3.36 10.94
CA VAL A 297 12.58 3.95 11.64
C VAL A 297 13.75 4.07 10.66
N THR A 298 14.05 5.30 10.24
CA THR A 298 15.13 5.60 9.29
C THR A 298 16.44 5.94 9.99
N LYS A 299 16.36 6.32 11.27
CA LYS A 299 17.51 6.47 12.17
C LYS A 299 17.12 5.93 13.54
N GLN A 300 17.85 4.93 14.02
CA GLN A 300 17.64 4.43 15.39
C GLN A 300 18.06 5.50 16.42
N PRO A 301 17.33 5.65 17.54
CA PRO A 301 17.81 6.44 18.67
C PRO A 301 19.09 5.81 19.24
N THR A 302 19.83 6.61 20.00
CA THR A 302 21.02 6.19 20.75
C THR A 302 20.87 6.61 22.20
N SER A 303 21.89 6.34 23.03
CA SER A 303 21.90 6.78 24.42
C SER A 303 21.76 8.31 24.57
N THR A 304 22.31 9.08 23.63
CA THR A 304 22.37 10.55 23.73
C THR A 304 21.79 11.31 22.53
N ALA A 305 21.51 10.64 21.41
CA ALA A 305 20.99 11.28 20.21
C ALA A 305 19.67 10.67 19.75
N ASP A 306 18.74 11.54 19.38
CA ASP A 306 17.42 11.17 18.89
C ASP A 306 17.49 10.36 17.58
N GLY A 307 16.55 9.43 17.46
CA GLY A 307 16.21 8.71 16.25
C GLY A 307 15.16 9.45 15.41
N VAL A 308 14.88 8.90 14.23
CA VAL A 308 13.91 9.44 13.28
C VAL A 308 13.04 8.31 12.75
N ARG A 309 11.73 8.52 12.79
CA ARG A 309 10.75 7.71 12.05
C ARG A 309 10.23 8.52 10.88
N THR A 310 10.23 7.92 9.69
CA THR A 310 9.71 8.51 8.46
C THR A 310 8.40 7.85 8.11
N TYR A 311 7.35 8.64 7.90
CA TYR A 311 6.05 8.19 7.42
C TYR A 311 5.88 8.58 5.97
N THR A 312 5.33 7.67 5.17
CA THR A 312 5.02 7.91 3.76
C THR A 312 3.52 7.88 3.55
N CYS A 313 3.01 8.87 2.82
CA CYS A 313 1.61 8.92 2.44
C CYS A 313 1.35 7.91 1.30
N ARG A 314 0.43 6.97 1.51
CA ARG A 314 0.07 5.94 0.52
C ARG A 314 -0.75 6.48 -0.65
N GLU A 315 -1.41 7.63 -0.49
CA GLU A 315 -2.21 8.26 -1.53
C GLU A 315 -1.37 9.15 -2.47
N CYS A 316 -0.47 9.98 -1.91
CA CYS A 316 0.26 11.00 -2.69
C CYS A 316 1.79 10.95 -2.57
N GLY A 317 2.35 10.03 -1.78
CA GLY A 317 3.81 9.90 -1.59
C GLY A 317 4.48 10.97 -0.74
N ALA A 318 3.72 11.92 -0.18
CA ALA A 318 4.26 12.90 0.76
C ALA A 318 4.94 12.21 1.96
N VAL A 319 6.03 12.79 2.46
CA VAL A 319 6.77 12.26 3.59
C VAL A 319 6.71 13.21 4.78
N LYS A 320 6.57 12.66 5.99
CA LYS A 320 6.78 13.41 7.23
C LYS A 320 7.64 12.62 8.20
N THR A 321 8.31 13.31 9.11
CA THR A 321 9.19 12.68 10.10
C THR A 321 8.69 12.95 11.51
N SER A 322 8.92 12.00 12.41
CA SER A 322 8.81 12.20 13.86
C SER A 322 10.14 11.88 14.53
N VAL A 323 10.39 12.61 15.62
CA VAL A 323 11.54 12.40 16.48
C VAL A 323 11.26 11.22 17.40
N ILE A 324 12.20 10.28 17.47
CA ILE A 324 12.24 9.24 18.50
C ILE A 324 13.24 9.72 19.55
N PRO A 325 12.79 10.14 20.75
CA PRO A 325 13.70 10.68 21.76
C PRO A 325 14.78 9.66 22.13
N ALA A 326 15.99 10.14 22.43
CA ALA A 326 16.98 9.33 23.13
C ALA A 326 16.38 8.81 24.44
N THR A 327 16.34 7.49 24.62
CA THR A 327 15.75 6.86 25.81
C THR A 327 16.74 6.78 26.98
N GLY A 328 18.04 6.92 26.71
CA GLY A 328 19.07 6.95 27.74
C GLY A 328 19.18 5.66 28.58
N TYR A 329 18.82 4.50 28.03
CA TYR A 329 18.90 3.21 28.74
C TYR A 329 20.26 3.01 29.41
N THR A 330 20.21 2.71 30.70
CA THR A 330 21.37 2.42 31.54
C THR A 330 21.66 0.92 31.58
N ALA A 331 22.84 0.54 32.09
CA ALA A 331 23.15 -0.86 32.33
C ALA A 331 22.15 -1.54 33.28
N ALA A 332 21.58 -0.78 34.23
CA ALA A 332 20.56 -1.28 35.16
C ALA A 332 19.23 -1.58 34.45
N ASP A 333 18.83 -0.76 33.48
CA ASP A 333 17.62 -1.03 32.68
C ASP A 333 17.78 -2.31 31.86
N LEU A 334 18.95 -2.48 31.23
CA LEU A 334 19.29 -3.71 30.50
C LEU A 334 19.26 -4.94 31.41
N ASP A 335 19.79 -4.84 32.63
CA ASP A 335 19.76 -5.93 33.61
C ASP A 335 18.31 -6.26 34.04
N GLY A 336 17.47 -5.26 34.26
CA GLY A 336 16.05 -5.45 34.58
C GLY A 336 15.27 -6.14 33.45
N TYR A 337 15.54 -5.78 32.19
CA TYR A 337 14.96 -6.47 31.04
C TYR A 337 15.46 -7.91 30.91
N MET A 338 16.75 -8.16 31.17
CA MET A 338 17.31 -9.52 31.16
C MET A 338 16.73 -10.41 32.27
N GLU A 339 16.52 -9.86 33.46
CA GLU A 339 15.83 -10.56 34.55
C GLU A 339 14.39 -10.91 34.15
N THR A 340 13.65 -9.94 33.63
CA THR A 340 12.28 -10.13 33.15
C THR A 340 12.23 -11.23 32.07
N ALA A 341 13.09 -11.14 31.05
CA ALA A 341 13.17 -12.13 29.97
C ALA A 341 13.54 -13.52 30.48
N GLY A 342 14.40 -13.62 31.52
CA GLY A 342 14.81 -14.88 32.12
C GLY A 342 13.71 -15.60 32.90
N GLN A 343 12.64 -14.89 33.27
CA GLN A 343 11.46 -15.47 33.92
C GLN A 343 10.42 -15.97 32.92
N LEU A 344 10.62 -15.71 31.63
CA LEU A 344 9.68 -16.08 30.58
C LEU A 344 9.99 -17.46 30.00
N PHE A 345 8.94 -18.13 29.53
CA PHE A 345 9.05 -19.45 28.94
C PHE A 345 8.63 -19.48 27.47
N GLU A 346 9.15 -20.47 26.74
CA GLU A 346 8.91 -20.69 25.32
C GLU A 346 7.42 -20.75 24.97
N TRP A 347 6.63 -21.41 25.81
CA TRP A 347 5.19 -21.57 25.63
C TRP A 347 4.36 -20.30 25.88
N GLU A 348 4.96 -19.20 26.36
CA GLU A 348 4.29 -17.89 26.48
C GLU A 348 4.41 -17.05 25.19
N HIS A 349 4.96 -17.62 24.12
CA HIS A 349 5.33 -16.94 22.89
C HIS A 349 5.04 -17.85 21.68
N THR A 350 4.83 -17.26 20.51
CA THR A 350 4.93 -18.01 19.24
C THR A 350 6.38 -18.44 19.02
N ALA A 351 6.62 -19.47 18.19
CA ALA A 351 7.98 -19.89 17.85
C ALA A 351 8.84 -18.72 17.30
N GLU A 352 8.22 -17.81 16.53
CA GLU A 352 8.89 -16.63 15.97
C GLU A 352 9.24 -15.59 17.05
N SER A 353 8.27 -15.25 17.92
CA SER A 353 8.51 -14.27 19.00
C SER A 353 9.44 -14.82 20.10
N TRP A 354 9.43 -16.14 20.35
CA TRP A 354 10.39 -16.80 21.23
C TRP A 354 11.81 -16.74 20.66
N ALA A 355 11.97 -17.07 19.38
CA ALA A 355 13.27 -16.98 18.71
C ALA A 355 13.82 -15.54 18.73
N ALA A 356 12.95 -14.54 18.52
CA ALA A 356 13.30 -13.12 18.62
C ALA A 356 13.75 -12.74 20.05
N LEU A 357 13.02 -13.17 21.09
CA LEU A 357 13.38 -12.94 22.49
C LEU A 357 14.73 -13.58 22.85
N GLN A 358 14.97 -14.83 22.44
CA GLN A 358 16.24 -15.52 22.69
C GLN A 358 17.40 -14.83 21.96
N GLN A 359 17.20 -14.38 20.72
CA GLN A 359 18.20 -13.63 19.97
C GLN A 359 18.50 -12.27 20.65
N ALA A 360 17.48 -11.56 21.12
CA ALA A 360 17.65 -10.31 21.85
C ALA A 360 18.38 -10.52 23.19
N LEU A 361 18.03 -11.58 23.92
CA LEU A 361 18.70 -11.95 25.17
C LEU A 361 20.17 -12.34 24.94
N GLY A 362 20.48 -13.02 23.85
CA GLY A 362 21.86 -13.31 23.44
C GLY A 362 22.67 -12.04 23.16
N ARG A 363 22.08 -11.06 22.46
CA ARG A 363 22.69 -9.75 22.24
C ARG A 363 22.89 -8.97 23.54
N ALA A 364 21.91 -9.01 24.44
CA ALA A 364 21.99 -8.39 25.76
C ALA A 364 23.12 -8.96 26.63
N LYS A 365 23.30 -10.28 26.62
CA LYS A 365 24.41 -10.96 27.31
C LYS A 365 25.78 -10.61 26.71
N ALA A 366 25.85 -10.34 25.42
CA ALA A 366 27.08 -10.01 24.71
C ALA A 366 27.42 -8.50 24.70
N ALA A 367 26.54 -7.65 25.21
CA ALA A 367 26.73 -6.20 25.16
C ALA A 367 27.85 -5.74 26.10
N ASP A 368 28.75 -4.90 25.57
CA ASP A 368 29.73 -4.20 26.40
C ASP A 368 29.03 -3.17 27.29
N ARG A 369 29.13 -3.35 28.61
CA ARG A 369 28.46 -2.49 29.59
C ARG A 369 29.13 -1.13 29.75
N ALA A 370 30.35 -0.96 29.24
CA ALA A 370 31.05 0.32 29.23
C ALA A 370 30.66 1.20 28.02
N ASP A 371 30.08 0.61 26.97
CA ASP A 371 29.59 1.32 25.79
C ASP A 371 28.09 1.63 25.95
N ALA A 372 27.77 2.89 26.21
CA ALA A 372 26.40 3.36 26.41
C ALA A 372 25.50 3.09 25.18
N ASP A 373 26.04 3.10 23.97
CA ASP A 373 25.26 2.80 22.76
C ASP A 373 25.10 1.29 22.55
N ALA A 374 26.06 0.47 22.96
CA ALA A 374 25.89 -0.98 23.00
C ALA A 374 24.82 -1.39 24.01
N VAL A 375 24.84 -0.80 25.21
CA VAL A 375 23.81 -0.97 26.24
C VAL A 375 22.45 -0.53 25.71
N HIS A 376 22.37 0.66 25.08
CA HIS A 376 21.12 1.17 24.52
C HIS A 376 20.53 0.24 23.45
N ARG A 377 21.33 -0.18 22.45
CA ARG A 377 20.88 -1.08 21.39
C ARG A 377 20.40 -2.43 21.94
N ALA A 378 21.10 -2.96 22.94
CA ALA A 378 20.73 -4.22 23.59
C ALA A 378 19.46 -4.09 24.42
N ALA A 379 19.31 -3.00 25.17
CA ALA A 379 18.14 -2.74 26.01
C ALA A 379 16.89 -2.50 25.16
N ASP A 380 17.00 -1.68 24.11
CA ASP A 380 15.87 -1.40 23.22
C ASP A 380 15.42 -2.66 22.48
N GLY A 381 16.37 -3.43 21.93
CA GLY A 381 16.06 -4.70 21.26
C GLY A 381 15.43 -5.75 22.17
N LEU A 382 15.87 -5.82 23.43
CA LEU A 382 15.29 -6.75 24.42
C LEU A 382 13.91 -6.28 24.89
N ARG A 383 13.72 -4.98 25.12
CA ARG A 383 12.41 -4.38 25.42
C ARG A 383 11.41 -4.64 24.29
N THR A 384 11.78 -4.40 23.03
CA THR A 384 10.91 -4.67 21.87
C THR A 384 10.50 -6.14 21.83
N ALA A 385 11.44 -7.07 22.00
CA ALA A 385 11.10 -8.50 22.03
C ALA A 385 10.19 -8.89 23.23
N LEU A 386 10.31 -8.19 24.36
CA LEU A 386 9.40 -8.33 25.52
C LEU A 386 8.01 -7.73 25.26
N GLU A 387 7.90 -6.70 24.41
CA GLU A 387 6.63 -6.07 24.02
C GLU A 387 5.92 -6.83 22.89
N GLU A 388 6.66 -7.50 22.01
CA GLU A 388 6.16 -8.37 20.93
C GLU A 388 5.59 -9.71 21.43
N ARG A 389 5.39 -9.86 22.75
CA ARG A 389 4.60 -10.95 23.34
C ARG A 389 3.22 -10.97 22.71
N VAL A 390 3.03 -11.86 21.73
CA VAL A 390 1.75 -11.99 21.03
C VAL A 390 0.68 -12.38 22.05
N LYS A 391 -0.35 -11.55 22.09
CA LYS A 391 -1.67 -11.77 22.66
C LYS A 391 -2.08 -13.23 22.49
N VAL A 392 -2.19 -13.96 23.58
CA VAL A 392 -3.08 -15.13 23.64
C VAL A 392 -4.43 -14.64 23.10
N GLU A 393 -4.86 -15.13 21.94
CA GLU A 393 -6.21 -14.88 21.43
C GLU A 393 -7.19 -15.59 22.36
N LYS A 394 -7.48 -14.94 23.49
CA LYS A 394 -8.68 -15.06 24.32
C LYS A 394 -9.32 -16.46 24.41
N ALA A 395 -8.52 -17.50 24.57
CA ALA A 395 -9.00 -18.67 25.31
C ALA A 395 -9.22 -18.18 26.75
N SER A 396 -10.48 -18.21 27.19
CA SER A 396 -10.87 -17.66 28.50
C SER A 396 -10.29 -18.46 29.66
N GLY A 397 -9.76 -19.66 29.39
CA GLY A 397 -9.48 -20.69 30.40
C GLY A 397 -10.76 -21.23 31.07
N ASP A 398 -11.93 -20.69 30.73
CA ASP A 398 -13.25 -21.07 31.23
C ASP A 398 -13.84 -22.14 30.31
N MET A 399 -13.24 -23.32 30.39
CA MET A 399 -13.56 -24.50 29.60
C MET A 399 -15.00 -24.97 29.77
N ASN A 400 -15.64 -24.64 30.90
CA ASN A 400 -17.04 -24.99 31.17
C ASN A 400 -18.03 -23.82 30.96
N ARG A 401 -17.54 -22.64 30.54
CA ARG A 401 -18.35 -21.43 30.27
C ARG A 401 -19.15 -20.93 31.46
N SER A 402 -18.64 -21.11 32.68
CA SER A 402 -19.27 -20.64 33.91
C SER A 402 -19.16 -19.12 34.13
N GLY A 403 -18.34 -18.44 33.33
CA GLY A 403 -18.01 -17.03 33.49
C GLY A 403 -16.82 -16.78 34.44
N SER A 404 -16.16 -17.83 34.94
CA SER A 404 -15.00 -17.74 35.82
C SER A 404 -14.08 -18.94 35.67
N VAL A 405 -12.76 -18.76 35.71
CA VAL A 405 -11.82 -19.88 35.69
C VAL A 405 -11.76 -20.50 37.09
N THR A 406 -12.16 -21.76 37.22
CA THR A 406 -12.17 -22.55 38.47
C THR A 406 -11.45 -23.89 38.29
N ILE A 407 -11.26 -24.64 39.38
CA ILE A 407 -10.72 -26.00 39.30
C ILE A 407 -11.56 -26.92 38.39
N SER A 408 -12.84 -26.61 38.20
CA SER A 408 -13.72 -27.34 37.28
C SER A 408 -13.31 -27.17 35.82
N ASP A 409 -12.61 -26.09 35.46
CA ASP A 409 -12.10 -25.83 34.12
C ASP A 409 -10.83 -26.65 33.82
N VAL A 410 -9.96 -26.82 34.81
CA VAL A 410 -8.84 -27.77 34.75
C VAL A 410 -9.35 -29.18 34.50
N MET A 411 -10.40 -29.58 35.20
CA MET A 411 -11.02 -30.89 35.02
C MET A 411 -11.71 -31.03 33.65
N ALA A 412 -12.28 -29.95 33.11
CA ALA A 412 -12.85 -29.93 31.77
C ALA A 412 -11.77 -30.05 30.68
N ALA A 413 -10.63 -29.35 30.83
CA ALA A 413 -9.47 -29.47 29.94
C ALA A 413 -8.90 -30.89 29.94
N CYS A 414 -8.67 -31.49 31.11
CA CYS A 414 -8.23 -32.88 31.23
C CYS A 414 -9.20 -33.87 30.56
N ARG A 415 -10.52 -33.61 30.61
CA ARG A 415 -11.53 -34.43 29.93
C ARG A 415 -11.52 -34.25 28.42
N VAL A 416 -11.28 -33.04 27.92
CA VAL A 416 -11.15 -32.75 26.49
C VAL A 416 -9.92 -33.47 25.93
N ILE A 417 -8.79 -33.40 26.63
CA ILE A 417 -7.57 -34.14 26.29
C ILE A 417 -7.81 -35.65 26.27
N ALA A 418 -8.49 -36.19 27.30
CA ALA A 418 -8.76 -37.63 27.42
C ALA A 418 -9.80 -38.15 26.41
N ARG A 419 -10.55 -37.27 25.74
CA ARG A 419 -11.64 -37.62 24.80
C ARG A 419 -11.35 -37.27 23.35
N ALA A 420 -10.20 -36.65 23.06
CA ALA A 420 -9.79 -36.36 21.70
C ALA A 420 -9.76 -37.68 20.90
N SER A 421 -10.70 -37.84 19.96
CA SER A 421 -10.67 -38.95 19.01
C SER A 421 -9.60 -38.67 17.95
N ALA A 422 -9.32 -39.67 17.09
CA ALA A 422 -8.39 -39.56 15.97
C ALA A 422 -8.68 -38.41 14.98
N ASP A 423 -9.77 -37.67 15.16
CA ASP A 423 -10.27 -36.60 14.29
C ASP A 423 -9.87 -35.17 14.74
N GLY A 424 -9.13 -35.04 15.86
CA GLY A 424 -8.64 -33.74 16.37
C GLY A 424 -9.65 -32.98 17.26
N PHE A 425 -9.32 -31.72 17.60
CA PHE A 425 -10.17 -30.86 18.44
C PHE A 425 -11.15 -30.03 17.60
N THR A 426 -12.35 -29.81 18.12
CA THR A 426 -13.30 -28.87 17.50
C THR A 426 -12.84 -27.42 17.68
N GLN A 427 -13.24 -26.53 16.76
CA GLN A 427 -12.94 -25.09 16.86
C GLN A 427 -13.40 -24.47 18.21
N ALA A 428 -14.48 -24.99 18.79
CA ALA A 428 -14.99 -24.54 20.08
C ALA A 428 -14.13 -25.03 21.26
N GLN A 429 -13.44 -26.16 21.13
CA GLN A 429 -12.50 -26.65 22.14
C GLN A 429 -11.17 -25.90 22.05
N LEU A 430 -10.68 -25.63 20.83
CA LEU A 430 -9.51 -24.79 20.60
C LEU A 430 -9.75 -23.38 21.14
N TYR A 431 -10.84 -22.72 20.76
CA TYR A 431 -11.16 -21.38 21.23
C TYR A 431 -11.30 -21.23 22.76
N LEU A 432 -11.60 -22.31 23.49
CA LEU A 432 -11.75 -22.27 24.96
C LEU A 432 -10.50 -22.74 25.71
N GLY A 433 -9.72 -23.62 25.08
CA GLY A 433 -8.71 -24.43 25.77
C GLY A 433 -7.35 -24.43 25.12
N ASP A 434 -7.17 -23.79 23.97
CA ASP A 434 -5.86 -23.54 23.36
C ASP A 434 -5.33 -22.21 23.90
N MET A 435 -4.66 -22.29 25.03
CA MET A 435 -4.22 -21.14 25.81
C MET A 435 -2.90 -20.56 25.27
N ASN A 436 -2.15 -21.30 24.45
CA ASN A 436 -0.90 -20.86 23.83
C ASN A 436 -1.03 -20.59 22.32
N GLY A 437 -2.19 -20.86 21.72
CA GLY A 437 -2.48 -20.59 20.31
C GLY A 437 -1.76 -21.56 19.36
N ASP A 438 -1.53 -22.80 19.78
CA ASP A 438 -0.82 -23.82 19.00
C ASP A 438 -1.74 -24.76 18.19
N ASP A 439 -3.02 -24.39 18.07
CA ASP A 439 -4.10 -25.15 17.44
C ASP A 439 -4.32 -26.54 18.08
N SER A 440 -3.99 -26.68 19.38
CA SER A 440 -4.23 -27.90 20.15
C SER A 440 -4.69 -27.61 21.59
N VAL A 441 -5.29 -28.61 22.25
CA VAL A 441 -5.55 -28.57 23.71
C VAL A 441 -4.74 -29.68 24.35
N SER A 442 -3.72 -29.31 25.11
CA SER A 442 -2.69 -30.20 25.63
C SER A 442 -2.48 -30.01 27.13
N ILE A 443 -1.54 -30.77 27.69
CA ILE A 443 -1.13 -30.58 29.08
C ILE A 443 -0.53 -29.19 29.33
N VAL A 444 0.00 -28.53 28.28
CA VAL A 444 0.53 -27.16 28.35
C VAL A 444 -0.61 -26.18 28.66
N ASP A 445 -1.76 -26.36 28.04
CA ASP A 445 -2.94 -25.53 28.26
C ASP A 445 -3.57 -25.73 29.63
N VAL A 446 -3.52 -26.97 30.14
CA VAL A 446 -3.93 -27.27 31.52
C VAL A 446 -3.04 -26.52 32.51
N MET A 447 -1.73 -26.43 32.25
CA MET A 447 -0.81 -25.67 33.11
C MET A 447 -1.10 -24.16 33.04
N LEU A 448 -1.46 -23.64 31.87
CA LEU A 448 -1.89 -22.25 31.68
C LEU A 448 -3.17 -21.94 32.47
N ILE A 449 -4.21 -22.79 32.39
CA ILE A 449 -5.45 -22.65 33.18
C ILE A 449 -5.15 -22.69 34.69
N CYS A 450 -4.27 -23.59 35.14
CA CYS A 450 -3.82 -23.64 36.53
C CYS A 450 -3.11 -22.35 36.99
N ARG A 451 -2.38 -21.67 36.10
CA ARG A 451 -1.75 -20.38 36.41
C ARG A 451 -2.75 -19.24 36.50
N VAL A 452 -3.74 -19.20 35.61
CA VAL A 452 -4.84 -18.23 35.68
C VAL A 452 -5.60 -18.38 37.01
N LEU A 453 -5.82 -19.63 37.44
CA LEU A 453 -6.39 -19.94 38.76
C LEU A 453 -5.56 -19.43 39.93
N ALA A 454 -4.25 -19.62 39.87
CA ALA A 454 -3.35 -19.26 40.97
C ALA A 454 -3.10 -17.75 41.06
N THR A 455 -3.17 -17.03 39.93
CA THR A 455 -2.72 -15.62 39.85
C THR A 455 -3.83 -14.62 39.53
N GLY A 456 -5.00 -15.08 39.07
CA GLY A 456 -6.13 -14.23 38.68
C GLY A 456 -5.88 -13.39 37.42
N ARG A 457 -4.80 -13.65 36.69
CA ARG A 457 -4.44 -12.95 35.44
C ARG A 457 -4.44 -13.97 34.30
N ALA A 458 -5.25 -13.68 33.29
CA ALA A 458 -5.29 -14.42 32.03
C ALA A 458 -4.08 -14.07 31.17
#